data_AF-A0A1H8JP33-F1
#
_entry.id   AF-A0A1H8JP33-F1
#
_cell.length_a   1.000
_cell.length_b   1.000
_cell.length_c   1.000
_cell.angle_alpha   90.00
_cell.angle_beta   90.00
_cell.angle_gamma   90.00
#
_symmetry.space_group_name_H-M   'P 1'
#
loop_
_entity.id
_entity.type
_entity.pdbx_description
1 polymer ?
#
loop_
_entity_poly.entity_id
_entity_poly.type
_entity_poly.pdbx_seq_one_letter_code
_entity_poly.pdbx_strand_id
1 'polypeptide(L)'
;YTPNNRTFEIAACRSFQLATWRRDLNKLYVPEKEIATYRTLKELREKIHYYLKHEDERKEMAARAYQRTLRDHTYFVRLRYLLYLLEHHPLLKRKREVV
;
A
#
# COMPACT_ATOMS: atom_id res chain seq x y z
N TYR A 1 2.98 -5.64 11.63
CA TYR A 1 1.81 -4.73 11.57
C TYR A 1 1.11 -4.93 10.24
N THR A 2 -0.19 -5.16 10.22
CA THR A 2 -0.96 -5.36 8.98
C THR A 2 -1.71 -4.07 8.67
N PRO A 3 -1.44 -3.39 7.54
CA PRO A 3 -2.18 -2.21 7.12
C PRO A 3 -3.66 -2.55 6.88
N ASN A 4 -4.54 -1.56 6.98
CA ASN A 4 -5.94 -1.72 6.60
C ASN A 4 -6.03 -1.99 5.09
N ASN A 5 -6.78 -3.01 4.66
CA ASN A 5 -6.98 -3.31 3.25
C ASN A 5 -7.51 -2.11 2.45
N ARG A 6 -8.26 -1.23 3.09
CA ARG A 6 -8.78 0.02 2.54
C ARG A 6 -7.69 0.88 1.89
N THR A 7 -6.46 0.86 2.40
CA THR A 7 -5.33 1.59 1.79
C THR A 7 -5.04 1.12 0.37
N PHE A 8 -5.11 -0.19 0.12
CA PHE A 8 -4.92 -0.77 -1.21
C PHE A 8 -6.15 -0.60 -2.09
N GLU A 9 -7.35 -0.75 -1.51
CA GLU A 9 -8.62 -0.62 -2.24
C GLU A 9 -8.82 0.80 -2.77
N ILE A 10 -8.59 1.83 -1.95
CA ILE A 10 -8.68 3.23 -2.40
C ILE A 10 -7.70 3.49 -3.55
N ALA A 11 -6.46 2.99 -3.44
CA ALA A 11 -5.48 3.10 -4.50
C ALA A 11 -5.89 2.32 -5.76
N ALA A 12 -6.47 1.13 -5.63
CA ALA A 12 -6.99 0.33 -6.76
C ALA A 12 -8.14 1.02 -7.51
N CYS A 13 -8.90 1.87 -6.81
CA CYS A 13 -9.94 2.71 -7.41
C CYS A 13 -9.41 4.01 -8.06
N ARG A 14 -8.08 4.21 -8.13
CA ARG A 14 -7.44 5.46 -8.62
C ARG A 14 -7.88 6.70 -7.85
N SER A 15 -8.08 6.56 -6.54
CA SER A 15 -8.52 7.65 -5.68
C SER A 15 -7.38 8.18 -4.80
N PHE A 16 -7.38 9.50 -4.61
CA PHE A 16 -6.47 10.17 -3.68
C PHE A 16 -6.81 9.79 -2.23
N GLN A 17 -5.78 9.62 -1.40
CA GLN A 17 -5.93 9.34 0.02
C GLN A 17 -5.02 10.22 0.89
N LEU A 18 -5.62 10.74 1.96
CA LEU A 18 -4.94 11.44 3.05
C LEU A 18 -5.10 10.58 4.32
N ALA A 19 -4.00 9.98 4.76
CA ALA A 19 -3.99 8.98 5.82
C ALA A 19 -3.13 9.40 7.02
N THR A 20 -3.40 8.84 8.20
CA THR A 20 -2.51 9.03 9.35
C THR A 20 -1.13 8.44 9.05
N TRP A 21 -0.07 9.18 9.37
CA TRP A 21 1.29 8.68 9.22
C TRP A 21 1.52 7.45 10.09
N ARG A 22 2.18 6.43 9.54
CA ARG A 22 2.57 5.20 10.25
C ARG A 22 3.99 4.81 9.86
N ARG A 23 4.74 4.27 10.82
CA ARG A 23 6.15 3.90 10.63
C ARG A 23 6.38 2.95 9.47
N ASP A 24 5.48 1.99 9.27
CA ASP A 24 5.61 0.96 8.22
C ASP A 24 4.99 1.35 6.87
N LEU A 25 4.40 2.56 6.74
CA LEU A 25 3.77 2.98 5.48
C LEU A 25 4.76 3.02 4.32
N ASN A 26 6.01 3.41 4.59
CA ASN A 26 7.11 3.48 3.62
C ASN A 26 7.44 2.12 2.98
N LYS A 27 7.04 1.00 3.60
CA LYS A 27 7.19 -0.35 3.02
C LYS A 27 6.13 -0.64 1.97
N LEU A 28 5.02 0.08 2.00
CA LEU A 28 3.86 -0.14 1.14
C LEU A 28 3.81 0.89 0.01
N TYR A 29 3.98 2.17 0.38
CA TYR A 29 3.90 3.31 -0.51
C TYR A 29 4.95 4.36 -0.12
N VAL A 30 5.31 5.23 -1.06
CA VAL A 30 6.18 6.38 -0.83
C VAL A 30 5.33 7.56 -0.31
N PRO A 31 5.50 7.98 0.97
CA PRO A 31 4.76 9.11 1.51
C PRO A 31 4.99 10.38 0.69
N GLU A 32 3.94 11.20 0.57
CA GLU A 32 3.95 12.48 -0.16
C GLU A 32 4.23 12.35 -1.68
N LYS A 33 4.30 11.13 -2.22
CA LYS A 33 4.34 10.87 -3.67
C LYS A 33 3.21 9.96 -4.13
N GLU A 34 2.87 8.97 -3.32
CA GLU A 34 1.80 7.99 -3.60
C GLU A 34 0.66 8.14 -2.61
N ILE A 35 0.96 8.44 -1.34
CA ILE A 35 -0.04 8.64 -0.28
C ILE A 35 0.31 9.90 0.51
N ALA A 36 -0.65 10.82 0.64
CA ALA A 36 -0.50 11.96 1.52
C ALA A 36 -0.69 11.53 2.98
N THR A 37 0.14 12.05 3.88
CA THR A 37 0.08 11.69 5.30
C THR A 37 -0.06 12.88 6.23
N TYR A 38 -0.63 12.68 7.42
CA TYR A 38 -0.65 13.68 8.49
C TYR A 38 -0.32 13.03 9.83
N ARG A 39 0.28 13.80 10.75
CA ARG A 39 0.62 13.38 12.11
C ARG A 39 -0.27 14.04 13.17
N THR A 40 -0.84 15.19 12.87
CA THR A 40 -1.65 15.98 13.80
C THR A 40 -2.96 16.43 13.15
N LEU A 41 -3.96 16.80 13.97
CA LEU A 41 -5.21 17.36 13.46
C LEU A 41 -5.00 18.70 12.73
N LYS A 42 -4.00 19.49 13.16
CA LYS A 42 -3.63 20.73 12.47
C LYS A 42 -3.15 20.44 11.04
N GLU A 43 -2.21 19.51 10.89
CA GLU A 43 -1.73 19.08 9.57
C GLU A 43 -2.84 18.47 8.71
N LEU A 44 -3.73 17.67 9.30
CA LEU A 44 -4.89 17.13 8.59
C LEU A 44 -5.73 18.25 7.98
N ARG A 45 -6.08 19.26 8.78
CA ARG A 45 -6.87 20.40 8.33
C ARG A 45 -6.15 21.18 7.23
N GLU A 46 -4.86 21.48 7.41
CA GLU A 46 -4.06 22.19 6.41
C GLU A 46 -3.99 21.42 5.09
N LYS A 47 -3.72 20.11 5.14
CA LYS A 47 -3.63 19.26 3.95
C LYS A 47 -4.97 19.08 3.24
N ILE A 48 -6.09 19.01 3.97
CA ILE A 48 -7.43 19.02 3.34
C ILE A 48 -7.60 20.28 2.50
N HIS A 49 -7.33 21.47 3.06
CA HIS A 49 -7.48 22.73 2.33
C HIS A 49 -6.51 22.84 1.15
N TYR A 50 -5.27 22.35 1.31
CA TYR A 50 -4.29 22.30 0.25
C TYR A 50 -4.76 21.42 -0.91
N TYR A 51 -5.02 20.14 -0.66
CA TYR A 51 -5.33 19.18 -1.72
C TYR A 51 -6.69 19.40 -2.39
N LEU A 52 -7.63 20.08 -1.73
CA LEU A 52 -8.86 20.55 -2.39
C LEU A 52 -8.59 21.56 -3.51
N LYS A 53 -7.48 22.32 -3.45
CA LYS A 53 -7.07 23.30 -4.47
C LYS A 53 -6.07 22.74 -5.49
N HIS A 54 -5.52 21.55 -5.27
CA HIS A 54 -4.47 20.94 -6.09
C HIS A 54 -4.97 19.62 -6.69
N GLU A 55 -5.93 19.71 -7.61
CA GLU A 55 -6.56 18.53 -8.21
C GLU A 55 -5.58 17.70 -9.05
N ASP A 56 -4.71 18.34 -9.82
CA ASP A 56 -3.74 17.63 -10.67
C ASP A 56 -2.74 16.82 -9.85
N GLU A 57 -2.23 17.39 -8.76
CA GLU A 57 -1.37 16.68 -7.81
C GLU A 57 -2.11 15.49 -7.20
N ARG A 58 -3.37 15.65 -6.78
CA ARG A 58 -4.19 14.53 -6.27
C ARG A 58 -4.33 13.41 -7.31
N LYS A 59 -4.60 13.75 -8.57
CA LYS A 59 -4.73 12.79 -9.67
C LYS A 59 -3.40 12.06 -9.91
N GLU A 60 -2.29 12.79 -9.91
CA GLU A 60 -0.96 12.22 -10.10
C GLU A 60 -0.60 11.23 -8.98
N MET A 61 -0.81 11.64 -7.72
CA MET A 61 -0.57 10.77 -6.56
C MET A 61 -1.45 9.50 -6.62
N ALA A 62 -2.73 9.64 -6.94
CA ALA A 62 -3.65 8.53 -7.07
C ALA A 62 -3.24 7.56 -8.20
N ALA A 63 -2.77 8.09 -9.33
CA ALA A 63 -2.25 7.28 -10.43
C ALA A 63 -1.00 6.50 -10.02
N ARG A 64 -0.04 7.14 -9.32
CA ARG A 64 1.15 6.47 -8.81
C ARG A 64 0.79 5.36 -7.81
N ALA A 65 -0.12 5.65 -6.87
CA ALA A 65 -0.62 4.66 -5.91
C ALA A 65 -1.33 3.48 -6.60
N TYR A 66 -2.13 3.74 -7.63
CA TYR A 66 -2.78 2.70 -8.42
C TYR A 66 -1.76 1.76 -9.07
N GLN A 67 -0.76 2.32 -9.75
CA GLN A 67 0.31 1.53 -10.38
C GLN A 67 1.07 0.70 -9.35
N ARG A 68 1.40 1.29 -8.18
CA ARG A 68 2.02 0.58 -7.06
C ARG A 68 1.16 -0.57 -6.56
N THR A 69 -0.15 -0.38 -6.41
CA THR A 69 -1.07 -1.42 -5.96
C THR A 69 -1.12 -2.61 -6.91
N LEU A 70 -1.28 -2.35 -8.21
CA LEU A 70 -1.34 -3.42 -9.21
C LEU A 70 -0.05 -4.22 -9.27
N ARG A 71 1.09 -3.55 -9.13
CA ARG A 71 2.42 -4.18 -9.20
C ARG A 71 2.73 -5.02 -7.96
N ASP A 72 2.47 -4.50 -6.76
CA ASP A 72 3.05 -5.06 -5.53
C ASP A 72 2.00 -5.64 -4.56
N HIS A 73 0.77 -5.11 -4.58
CA HIS A 73 -0.18 -5.28 -3.48
C HIS A 73 -1.43 -6.07 -3.83
N THR A 74 -1.46 -6.70 -5.00
CA THR A 74 -2.55 -7.63 -5.36
C THR A 74 -2.44 -8.92 -4.55
N TYR A 75 -3.58 -9.59 -4.37
CA TYR A 75 -3.59 -10.94 -3.78
C TYR A 75 -2.74 -11.92 -4.57
N PHE A 76 -2.71 -11.80 -5.89
CA PHE A 76 -1.89 -12.66 -6.75
C PHE A 76 -0.40 -12.58 -6.39
N VAL A 77 0.14 -11.35 -6.26
CA VAL A 77 1.56 -11.13 -5.90
C VAL A 77 1.87 -11.69 -4.51
N ARG A 78 0.99 -11.42 -3.54
CA ARG A 78 1.16 -11.89 -2.15
C ARG A 78 1.06 -13.42 -2.04
N LEU A 79 0.13 -14.03 -2.76
CA LEU A 79 -0.04 -15.49 -2.76
C LEU A 79 1.17 -16.17 -3.40
N ARG A 80 1.70 -15.63 -4.50
CA ARG A 80 2.95 -16.13 -5.09
C ARG A 80 4.11 -16.08 -4.10
N TYR A 81 4.25 -14.99 -3.35
CA TYR A 81 5.29 -14.88 -2.32
C TYR A 81 5.07 -15.86 -1.16
N LEU A 82 3.81 -16.04 -0.72
CA LEU A 82 3.47 -17.03 0.31
C LEU A 82 3.84 -18.45 -0.14
N LEU A 83 3.46 -18.84 -1.36
CA LEU A 83 3.79 -20.16 -1.91
C LEU A 83 5.31 -20.36 -2.00
N TYR A 84 6.04 -19.36 -2.49
CA TYR A 84 7.49 -19.38 -2.50
C TYR A 84 8.07 -19.64 -1.10
N LEU A 85 7.59 -18.92 -0.08
CA LEU A 85 8.04 -19.12 1.31
C LEU A 85 7.72 -20.53 1.81
N LEU A 86 6.54 -21.07 1.50
CA LEU A 86 6.13 -22.41 1.92
C LEU A 86 7.00 -23.50 1.26
N GLU A 87 7.28 -23.38 -0.03
CA GLU A 87 8.16 -24.32 -0.76
C GLU A 87 9.60 -24.33 -0.24
N HIS A 88 10.06 -23.18 0.27
CA HIS A 88 11.41 -23.02 0.79
C HIS A 88 11.48 -23.18 2.31
N HIS A 89 10.34 -23.41 2.99
CA HIS A 89 10.31 -23.56 4.43
C HIS A 89 10.93 -24.92 4.83
N PRO A 90 11.97 -24.94 5.69
CA PRO A 90 12.71 -26.16 6.03
C PRO A 90 11.83 -27.30 6.56
N LEU A 91 10.77 -26.96 7.31
CA LEU A 91 9.85 -27.93 7.89
C LEU A 91 8.87 -28.56 6.87
N LEU A 92 8.65 -27.92 5.72
CA LEU A 92 7.72 -28.40 4.69
C LEU A 92 8.42 -29.15 3.55
N LYS A 93 9.73 -28.93 3.34
CA LYS A 93 10.54 -29.68 2.37
C LYS A 93 10.58 -31.19 2.63
N ARG A 94 10.55 -31.63 3.90
CA ARG A 94 10.68 -33.05 4.30
C ARG A 94 9.53 -33.97 3.91
N LYS A 95 8.38 -33.46 3.45
CA LYS A 95 7.20 -34.29 3.13
C LYS A 95 7.08 -34.73 1.65
N ARG A 96 8.06 -34.42 0.80
CA ARG A 96 8.02 -34.75 -0.64
C ARG A 96 8.87 -35.96 -1.07
N GLU A 97 9.49 -36.69 -0.14
CA GLU A 97 10.36 -37.87 -0.45
C GLU A 97 9.71 -39.24 -0.14
N VAL A 98 8.38 -39.32 -0.03
CA VAL A 98 7.69 -40.62 0.15
C VAL A 98 6.51 -40.73 -0.81
N VAL A 99 6.80 -40.93 -2.10
CA VAL A 99 5.99 -41.70 -3.07
C VAL A 99 6.94 -42.32 -4.08
#